data_AF-A0A0D0AC82-F1
#
_entry.id   AF-A0A0D0AC82-F1
#
_cell.length_a   1.000
_cell.length_b   1.000
_cell.length_c   1.000
_cell.angle_alpha   90.00
_cell.angle_beta   90.00
_cell.angle_gamma   90.00
#
_symmetry.space_group_name_H-M   'P 1'
#
loop_
_entity.id
_entity.type
_entity.pdbx_description
1 polymer ?
#
loop_
_entity_poly.entity_id
_entity_poly.type
_entity_poly.pdbx_seq_one_letter_code
_entity_poly.pdbx_strand_id
1 'polypeptide(L)'
;MKDVGKDIATKGITNVIRNAPKPSFWNDVSARNSISDRSISSPTLFPQYCVLCRDGASLLYNCSHCPRTLCQKCVVIAEESVEEIKGSDVYFTCPGCHEMRGKRTSPYYGFEDAQGTPILTVHATINGHIELTSRSQICNSPILILNLILDGVNPSGSPARIMRNVLEPYVAGKNLQYHEVFFDIGTLEKAERHAKSMKALANKVKDIPFERVEIFVHTHSETIRGDLWGGFEDAALVGKKRKKMPNFDDPIAYTVDDFFQGVFVGGIEGYLKGANLWMLVCGQTVRELDAFAALKARHVFAFGAERFHASLVAAFALAYTERVLVEGFEVRDTMPNLLAVSPQLGMHASVVMIQLTSAFRRRPIAIVEYHKPVRLDEGKVSMTVTTYTFFDENCRPWGNVLPYQCLSCKCVRPWKR
;
A
#
# COMPACT_ATOMS: atom_id res chain seq x y z
N MET A 1 -13.99 -28.79 -32.12
CA MET A 1 -14.90 -29.58 -31.25
C MET A 1 -14.18 -30.19 -30.04
N LYS A 2 -13.37 -29.44 -29.28
CA LYS A 2 -12.60 -29.99 -28.14
C LYS A 2 -12.58 -29.13 -26.85
N ASP A 3 -13.46 -28.14 -26.69
CA ASP A 3 -13.50 -27.28 -25.48
C ASP A 3 -14.79 -27.31 -24.66
N VAL A 4 -15.78 -28.15 -25.00
CA VAL A 4 -17.08 -28.16 -24.32
C VAL A 4 -17.01 -28.72 -22.88
N GLY A 5 -15.93 -29.43 -22.51
CA GLY A 5 -15.79 -30.07 -21.21
C GLY A 5 -15.28 -29.18 -20.07
N LYS A 6 -14.46 -28.16 -20.37
CA LYS A 6 -13.94 -27.22 -19.35
C LYS A 6 -15.05 -26.33 -18.79
N ASP A 7 -16.03 -26.01 -19.63
CA ASP A 7 -17.06 -25.04 -19.33
C ASP A 7 -18.05 -25.50 -18.24
N ILE A 8 -18.21 -26.80 -18.00
CA ILE A 8 -19.20 -27.34 -17.05
C ILE A 8 -18.66 -27.35 -15.61
N ALA A 9 -17.39 -27.69 -15.40
CA ALA A 9 -16.78 -27.74 -14.08
C ALA A 9 -16.57 -26.32 -13.50
N THR A 10 -16.05 -25.40 -14.32
CA THR A 10 -15.93 -24.00 -13.94
C THR A 10 -17.30 -23.41 -13.63
N LYS A 11 -18.33 -23.65 -14.47
CA LYS A 11 -19.70 -23.18 -14.19
C LYS A 11 -20.27 -23.67 -12.86
N GLY A 12 -19.94 -24.88 -12.41
CA GLY A 12 -20.34 -25.37 -11.08
C GLY A 12 -19.77 -24.52 -9.94
N ILE A 13 -18.46 -24.26 -9.96
CA ILE A 13 -17.77 -23.48 -8.93
C ILE A 13 -18.12 -22.00 -9.03
N THR A 14 -18.13 -21.43 -10.24
CA THR A 14 -18.55 -20.05 -10.47
C THR A 14 -20.01 -19.85 -10.06
N ASN A 15 -20.89 -20.84 -10.27
CA ASN A 15 -22.26 -20.77 -9.77
C ASN A 15 -22.33 -20.82 -8.24
N VAL A 16 -21.48 -21.57 -7.54
CA VAL A 16 -21.46 -21.52 -6.07
C VAL A 16 -20.93 -20.19 -5.56
N ILE A 17 -19.86 -19.63 -6.16
CA ILE A 17 -19.36 -18.28 -5.82
C ILE A 17 -20.43 -17.22 -6.12
N ARG A 18 -21.12 -17.32 -7.26
CA ARG A 18 -22.18 -16.38 -7.66
C ARG A 18 -23.49 -16.54 -6.89
N ASN A 19 -23.82 -17.75 -6.45
CA ASN A 19 -25.04 -18.07 -5.68
C ASN A 19 -24.82 -18.00 -4.17
N ALA A 20 -23.58 -17.95 -3.71
CA ALA A 20 -23.29 -17.48 -2.36
C ALA A 20 -23.93 -16.09 -2.22
N PRO A 21 -24.62 -15.81 -1.10
CA PRO A 21 -25.27 -14.51 -0.92
C PRO A 21 -24.22 -13.43 -1.15
N LYS A 22 -24.37 -12.70 -2.27
CA LYS A 22 -23.45 -11.62 -2.63
C LYS A 22 -23.33 -10.72 -1.41
N PRO A 23 -22.12 -10.53 -0.85
CA PRO A 23 -21.95 -9.59 0.24
C PRO A 23 -22.58 -8.27 -0.20
N SER A 24 -23.52 -7.73 0.57
CA SER A 24 -24.20 -6.46 0.26
C SER A 24 -23.20 -5.33 0.02
N PHE A 25 -21.97 -5.50 0.51
CA PHE A 25 -20.79 -4.69 0.28
C PHE A 25 -20.59 -4.18 -1.16
N TRP A 26 -20.86 -5.00 -2.20
CA TRP A 26 -20.57 -4.60 -3.58
C TRP A 26 -21.59 -3.62 -4.19
N ASN A 27 -22.82 -3.62 -3.67
CA ASN A 27 -23.91 -2.76 -4.15
C ASN A 27 -24.18 -1.56 -3.22
N ASP A 28 -23.74 -1.60 -1.96
CA ASP A 28 -23.96 -0.55 -0.95
C ASP A 28 -22.74 0.39 -0.79
N VAL A 29 -22.07 0.76 -1.88
CA VAL A 29 -21.04 1.82 -1.83
C VAL A 29 -21.68 3.21 -1.68
N SER A 30 -22.94 3.37 -2.08
CA SER A 30 -23.67 4.65 -2.06
C SER A 30 -24.66 4.81 -0.91
N ALA A 31 -25.09 3.74 -0.23
CA ALA A 31 -26.04 3.83 0.86
C ALA A 31 -25.46 3.19 2.14
N ARG A 32 -25.50 3.95 3.23
CA ARG A 32 -24.96 3.62 4.57
C ARG A 32 -23.43 3.65 4.67
N ASN A 33 -22.91 4.87 4.56
CA ASN A 33 -22.04 5.38 5.60
C ASN A 33 -22.01 6.90 5.47
N SER A 34 -22.89 7.57 6.21
CA SER A 34 -22.44 8.74 6.94
C SER A 34 -21.33 8.27 7.89
N ILE A 35 -20.12 8.13 7.36
CA ILE A 35 -18.95 8.64 8.08
C ILE A 35 -19.15 10.17 7.99
N SER A 36 -20.18 10.67 8.71
CA SER A 36 -20.11 11.97 9.32
C SER A 36 -18.75 12.00 9.97
N ASP A 37 -18.00 13.07 9.75
CA ASP A 37 -16.89 13.51 10.59
C ASP A 37 -16.92 12.80 11.94
N ARG A 38 -16.28 11.62 12.00
CA ARG A 38 -15.89 11.06 13.27
C ARG A 38 -14.70 11.91 13.58
N SER A 39 -14.98 13.11 14.13
CA SER A 39 -14.19 13.68 15.20
C SER A 39 -14.22 12.66 16.35
N ILE A 40 -13.62 11.48 16.10
CA ILE A 40 -12.97 10.73 17.13
C ILE A 40 -11.86 11.69 17.56
N SER A 41 -12.18 12.54 18.53
CA SER A 41 -11.21 12.99 19.52
C SER A 41 -10.78 11.76 20.32
N SER A 42 -10.27 10.72 19.64
CA SER A 42 -9.32 9.83 20.29
C SER A 42 -8.25 10.78 20.78
N PRO A 43 -7.84 10.71 22.06
CA PRO A 43 -6.68 11.45 22.53
C PRO A 43 -5.61 11.20 21.48
N THR A 44 -5.19 12.25 20.77
CA THR A 44 -4.21 12.13 19.69
C THR A 44 -3.02 11.45 20.33
N LEU A 45 -2.81 10.17 20.01
CA LEU A 45 -1.64 9.45 20.47
C LEU A 45 -0.50 10.16 19.78
N PHE A 46 0.12 11.08 20.52
CA PHE A 46 1.31 11.74 20.04
C PHE A 46 2.34 10.67 19.71
N PRO A 47 3.12 10.85 18.63
CA PRO A 47 4.21 9.96 18.32
C PRO A 47 5.09 9.72 19.55
N GLN A 48 5.39 8.46 19.81
CA GLN A 48 6.23 8.06 20.94
C GLN A 48 7.73 8.22 20.63
N TYR A 49 8.07 8.67 19.42
CA TYR A 49 9.42 8.73 18.90
C TYR A 49 9.79 10.16 18.52
N CYS A 50 11.02 10.54 18.85
CA CYS A 50 11.62 11.79 18.43
C CYS A 50 11.92 11.75 16.94
N VAL A 51 11.46 12.75 16.17
CA VAL A 51 11.71 12.84 14.72
C VAL A 51 13.20 13.02 14.36
N LEU A 52 14.03 13.51 15.31
CA LEU A 52 15.46 13.70 15.08
C LEU A 52 16.24 12.40 15.24
N CYS A 53 16.12 11.73 16.38
CA CYS A 53 16.92 10.51 16.64
C CYS A 53 16.17 9.20 16.36
N ARG A 54 14.90 9.26 15.93
CA ARG A 54 14.02 8.09 15.67
C ARG A 54 13.84 7.16 16.88
N ASP A 55 14.13 7.65 18.07
CA ASP A 55 14.09 6.91 19.32
C ASP A 55 13.16 7.60 20.33
N GLY A 56 12.77 6.87 21.37
CA GLY A 56 12.02 7.38 22.50
C GLY A 56 12.89 8.13 23.51
N ALA A 57 12.23 8.83 24.42
CA ALA A 57 12.87 9.37 25.63
C ALA A 57 11.83 9.45 26.76
N SER A 58 12.32 9.66 27.99
CA SER A 58 11.46 9.90 29.16
C SER A 58 10.63 11.18 29.03
N LEU A 59 11.19 12.22 28.39
CA LEU A 59 10.50 13.47 28.11
C LEU A 59 10.47 13.76 26.62
N LEU A 60 9.26 14.00 26.13
CA LEU A 60 8.94 14.30 24.75
C LEU A 60 8.19 15.63 24.67
N TYR A 61 8.62 16.49 23.76
CA TYR A 61 7.98 17.75 23.41
C TYR A 61 7.13 17.55 22.15
N ASN A 62 5.82 17.70 22.30
CA ASN A 62 4.87 17.60 21.19
C ASN A 62 4.67 18.97 20.57
N CYS A 63 4.87 19.07 19.26
CA CYS A 63 4.71 20.33 18.55
C CYS A 63 3.22 20.74 18.53
N SER A 64 2.95 21.99 18.85
CA SER A 64 1.59 22.54 18.90
C SER A 64 1.00 22.80 17.51
N HIS A 65 1.84 22.87 16.48
CA HIS A 65 1.46 23.24 15.11
C HIS A 65 1.46 22.08 14.11
N CYS A 66 1.98 20.92 14.50
CA CYS A 66 2.10 19.77 13.61
C CYS A 66 2.27 18.48 14.44
N PRO A 67 2.03 17.31 13.87
CA PRO A 67 2.07 16.03 14.60
C PRO A 67 3.51 15.52 14.91
N ARG A 68 4.51 16.40 15.02
CA ARG A 68 5.90 15.99 15.34
C ARG A 68 6.16 16.01 16.84
N THR A 69 7.03 15.09 17.24
CA THR A 69 7.52 14.97 18.60
C THR A 69 9.05 15.01 18.61
N LEU A 70 9.64 15.70 19.59
CA LEU A 70 11.08 15.80 19.80
C LEU A 70 11.42 15.44 21.24
N CYS A 71 12.53 14.74 21.48
CA CYS A 71 12.95 14.44 22.84
C CYS A 71 13.83 15.54 23.44
N GLN A 72 13.88 15.59 24.77
CA GLN A 72 14.75 16.50 25.53
C GLN A 72 16.25 16.35 25.22
N LYS A 73 16.68 15.18 24.71
CA LYS A 73 18.08 14.95 24.32
C LYS A 73 18.43 15.66 23.02
N CYS A 74 17.47 15.79 22.10
CA CYS A 74 17.69 16.41 20.80
C CYS A 74 17.34 17.89 20.79
N VAL A 75 16.46 18.35 21.66
CA VAL A 75 16.18 19.77 21.91
C VAL A 75 16.52 20.07 23.36
N VAL A 76 17.74 20.57 23.57
CA VAL A 76 18.27 20.85 24.90
C VAL A 76 17.96 22.29 25.27
N ILE A 77 17.39 22.47 26.45
CA ILE A 77 17.14 23.76 27.09
C ILE A 77 17.95 23.83 28.40
N ALA A 78 18.11 25.03 28.94
CA ALA A 78 18.76 25.23 30.22
C ALA A 78 17.94 24.56 31.35
N GLU A 79 18.61 23.98 32.35
CA GLU A 79 17.95 23.21 33.42
C GLU A 79 17.04 24.11 34.27
N GLU A 80 17.47 25.35 34.49
CA GLU A 80 16.71 26.39 35.19
C GLU A 80 15.38 26.74 34.50
N SER A 81 15.27 26.52 33.18
CA SER A 81 14.06 26.85 32.41
C SER A 81 13.04 25.72 32.31
N VAL A 82 13.33 24.54 32.88
CA VAL A 82 12.42 23.38 32.80
C VAL A 82 11.08 23.65 33.49
N GLU A 83 11.05 24.43 34.57
CA GLU A 83 9.79 24.78 35.24
C GLU A 83 8.99 25.82 34.45
N GLU A 84 9.66 26.75 33.76
CA GLU A 84 9.01 27.80 32.96
C GLU A 84 8.16 27.20 31.82
N ILE A 85 8.63 26.12 31.21
CA ILE A 85 7.95 25.49 30.08
C ILE A 85 6.78 24.57 30.46
N LYS A 86 6.51 24.38 31.76
CA LYS A 86 5.38 23.56 32.24
C LYS A 86 4.06 24.33 32.28
N GLY A 87 4.06 25.63 32.01
CA GLY A 87 2.85 26.46 31.96
C GLY A 87 1.82 25.94 30.95
N SER A 88 0.54 26.02 31.29
CA SER A 88 -0.56 25.59 30.40
C SER A 88 -0.72 26.46 29.15
N ASP A 89 -0.12 27.64 29.16
CA ASP A 89 -0.07 28.65 28.11
C ASP A 89 1.23 28.60 27.29
N VAL A 90 2.06 27.58 27.52
CA VAL A 90 3.32 27.37 26.80
C VAL A 90 3.13 26.37 25.67
N TYR A 91 3.54 26.77 24.47
CA TYR A 91 3.44 25.97 23.25
C TYR A 91 4.82 25.64 22.73
N PHE A 92 5.09 24.34 22.55
CA PHE A 92 6.29 23.91 21.85
C PHE A 92 6.11 24.02 20.33
N THR A 93 7.06 24.65 19.66
CA THR A 93 7.18 24.76 18.20
C THR A 93 8.44 24.03 17.76
N CYS A 94 8.28 22.93 17.03
CA CYS A 94 9.44 22.18 16.52
C CYS A 94 10.29 22.97 15.49
N PRO A 95 11.55 22.57 15.24
CA PRO A 95 12.44 23.29 14.33
C PRO A 95 11.87 23.47 12.92
N GLY A 96 11.23 22.44 12.35
CA GLY A 96 10.66 22.60 11.01
C GLY A 96 9.43 23.52 10.97
N CYS A 97 8.63 23.62 12.03
CA CYS A 97 7.53 24.60 12.08
C CYS A 97 8.08 26.02 12.25
N HIS A 98 9.15 26.18 13.03
CA HIS A 98 9.89 27.45 13.14
C HIS A 98 10.39 27.90 11.75
N GLU A 99 11.04 27.02 10.99
CA GLU A 99 11.50 27.32 9.64
C GLU A 99 10.36 27.66 8.67
N MET A 100 9.26 26.89 8.71
CA MET A 100 8.11 27.09 7.82
C MET A 100 7.35 28.39 8.08
N ARG A 101 7.43 28.93 9.30
CA ARG A 101 6.86 30.24 9.66
C ARG A 101 7.76 31.41 9.27
N GLY A 102 8.79 31.16 8.46
CA GLY A 102 9.70 32.20 7.96
C GLY A 102 10.77 32.63 8.96
N LYS A 103 10.86 32.01 10.14
CA LYS A 103 11.84 32.35 11.18
C LYS A 103 13.22 31.71 10.95
N ARG A 104 13.59 31.39 9.71
CA ARG A 104 14.83 30.65 9.37
C ARG A 104 16.12 31.34 9.84
N THR A 105 16.12 32.67 9.94
CA THR A 105 17.27 33.47 10.36
C THR A 105 17.20 33.88 11.83
N SER A 106 16.11 33.54 12.53
CA SER A 106 15.92 33.89 13.93
C SER A 106 16.39 32.76 14.85
N PRO A 107 16.96 33.06 16.03
CA PRO A 107 17.30 32.05 17.02
C PRO A 107 16.09 31.16 17.36
N TYR A 108 16.37 29.87 17.58
CA TYR A 108 15.35 28.89 17.92
C TYR A 108 15.21 28.79 19.44
N TYR A 109 14.07 29.23 19.97
CA TYR A 109 13.76 29.12 21.40
C TYR A 109 12.90 27.89 21.72
N GLY A 110 12.24 27.29 20.73
CA GLY A 110 11.42 26.08 20.91
C GLY A 110 10.09 26.28 21.63
N PHE A 111 10.01 27.11 22.67
CA PHE A 111 8.82 27.33 23.48
C PHE A 111 8.35 28.77 23.40
N GLU A 112 7.09 28.97 23.08
CA GLU A 112 6.47 30.29 22.86
C GLU A 112 5.08 30.36 23.51
N ASP A 113 4.63 31.59 23.81
CA ASP A 113 3.25 31.86 24.22
C ASP A 113 2.26 31.77 23.03
N ALA A 114 0.97 32.03 23.29
CA ALA A 114 -0.07 32.05 22.26
C ALA A 114 0.17 33.11 21.16
N GLN A 115 0.96 34.14 21.44
CA GLN A 115 1.31 35.23 20.54
C GLN A 115 2.59 34.94 19.74
N GLY A 116 3.29 33.84 20.04
CA GLY A 116 4.54 33.45 19.42
C GLY A 116 5.77 34.16 19.99
N THR A 117 5.65 34.75 21.19
CA THR A 117 6.74 35.33 21.97
C THR A 117 7.53 34.21 22.65
N PRO A 118 8.87 34.18 22.56
CA PRO A 118 9.67 33.20 23.29
C PRO A 118 9.43 33.24 24.80
N ILE A 119 9.21 32.07 25.41
CA ILE A 119 9.17 31.92 26.87
C ILE A 119 10.58 31.89 27.44
N LEU A 120 11.49 31.20 26.76
CA LEU A 120 12.88 31.07 27.18
C LEU A 120 13.68 32.35 26.92
N THR A 121 14.52 32.72 27.88
CA THR A 121 15.49 33.82 27.74
C THR A 121 16.76 33.39 26.98
N VAL A 122 17.06 32.09 26.98
CA VAL A 122 18.18 31.46 26.27
C VAL A 122 17.65 30.60 25.14
N HIS A 123 18.35 30.59 24.00
CA HIS A 123 17.96 29.78 22.84
C HIS A 123 18.15 28.28 23.13
N ALA A 124 17.25 27.46 22.59
CA ALA A 124 17.35 26.02 22.67
C ALA A 124 18.45 25.51 21.73
N THR A 125 19.18 24.49 22.15
CA THR A 125 20.21 23.84 21.33
C THR A 125 19.66 22.58 20.69
N ILE A 126 19.80 22.46 19.37
CA ILE A 126 19.43 21.25 18.64
C ILE A 126 20.67 20.34 18.55
N ASN A 127 20.69 19.27 19.32
CA ASN A 127 21.77 18.27 19.32
C ASN A 127 21.50 17.10 18.37
N GLY A 128 20.25 16.90 17.96
CA GLY A 128 19.89 15.80 17.06
C GLY A 128 20.26 16.08 15.61
N HIS A 129 20.64 15.04 14.86
CA HIS A 129 20.76 15.11 13.42
C HIS A 129 19.40 14.81 12.76
N ILE A 130 19.04 15.60 11.75
CA ILE A 130 17.82 15.36 10.96
C ILE A 130 18.15 14.28 9.92
N GLU A 131 17.76 13.03 10.20
CA GLU A 131 17.86 11.94 9.21
C GLU A 131 16.64 11.87 8.28
N LEU A 132 15.51 12.42 8.72
CA LEU A 132 14.25 12.42 8.00
C LEU A 132 14.02 13.78 7.34
N THR A 133 13.06 13.88 6.44
CA THR A 133 12.74 15.19 5.84
C THR A 133 12.19 16.17 6.91
N SER A 134 12.35 17.47 6.72
CA SER A 134 11.80 18.49 7.65
C SER A 134 10.26 18.50 7.75
N ARG A 135 9.57 17.74 6.90
CA ARG A 135 8.11 17.57 6.88
C ARG A 135 7.64 16.20 7.38
N SER A 136 8.57 15.29 7.69
CA SER A 136 8.27 13.96 8.20
C SER A 136 7.71 13.99 9.62
N GLN A 137 7.03 12.91 9.97
CA GLN A 137 6.68 12.53 11.34
C GLN A 137 7.10 11.07 11.55
N ILE A 138 6.94 10.52 12.76
CA ILE A 138 7.07 9.07 12.94
C ILE A 138 5.69 8.54 13.29
N CYS A 139 5.02 7.90 12.33
CA CYS A 139 3.70 7.33 12.54
C CYS A 139 3.84 6.01 13.30
N ASN A 140 3.04 5.85 14.35
CA ASN A 140 2.92 4.62 15.13
C ASN A 140 1.47 4.09 15.16
N SER A 141 0.63 4.59 14.24
CA SER A 141 -0.75 4.14 14.06
C SER A 141 -0.81 2.61 13.87
N PRO A 142 -1.85 1.91 14.36
CA PRO A 142 -1.98 0.48 14.15
C PRO A 142 -2.05 0.10 12.66
N ILE A 143 -1.21 -0.86 12.25
CA ILE A 143 -1.07 -1.34 10.87
C ILE A 143 -1.38 -2.85 10.81
N LEU A 144 -2.25 -3.22 9.87
CA LEU A 144 -2.49 -4.61 9.49
C LEU A 144 -1.84 -4.88 8.13
N ILE A 145 -1.00 -5.90 8.06
CA ILE A 145 -0.41 -6.40 6.82
C ILE A 145 -0.96 -7.80 6.54
N LEU A 146 -1.71 -7.94 5.47
CA LEU A 146 -2.22 -9.22 4.96
C LEU A 146 -1.41 -9.62 3.73
N ASN A 147 -0.78 -10.78 3.78
CA ASN A 147 0.02 -11.33 2.68
C ASN A 147 -0.66 -12.60 2.15
N LEU A 148 -1.51 -12.44 1.14
CA LEU A 148 -2.28 -13.52 0.52
C LEU A 148 -1.46 -14.15 -0.60
N ILE A 149 -1.16 -15.44 -0.49
CA ILE A 149 -0.26 -16.17 -1.38
C ILE A 149 -1.00 -17.36 -1.98
N LEU A 150 -1.10 -17.42 -3.31
CA LEU A 150 -1.60 -18.60 -3.99
C LEU A 150 -0.70 -19.80 -3.64
N ASP A 151 -1.29 -20.94 -3.28
CA ASP A 151 -0.53 -22.13 -2.95
C ASP A 151 0.44 -22.52 -4.09
N GLY A 152 1.62 -23.03 -3.74
CA GLY A 152 2.69 -23.31 -4.71
C GLY A 152 3.45 -22.08 -5.26
N VAL A 153 3.01 -20.84 -5.01
CA VAL A 153 3.81 -19.64 -5.30
C VAL A 153 4.85 -19.45 -4.18
N ASN A 154 6.12 -19.33 -4.55
CA ASN A 154 7.19 -19.09 -3.59
C ASN A 154 7.17 -17.62 -3.10
N PRO A 155 6.95 -17.35 -1.80
CA PRO A 155 6.94 -16.00 -1.26
C PRO A 155 8.34 -15.47 -0.91
N SER A 156 9.42 -16.15 -1.32
CA SER A 156 10.79 -15.71 -1.06
C SER A 156 11.03 -14.29 -1.54
N GLY A 157 11.59 -13.45 -0.66
CA GLY A 157 11.76 -12.03 -0.93
C GLY A 157 10.45 -11.22 -0.91
N SER A 158 9.41 -11.71 -0.21
CA SER A 158 8.11 -11.03 -0.12
C SER A 158 8.26 -9.57 0.34
N PRO A 159 7.79 -8.61 -0.47
CA PRO A 159 7.72 -7.20 -0.08
C PRO A 159 6.93 -6.96 1.22
N ALA A 160 5.91 -7.78 1.49
CA ALA A 160 5.10 -7.69 2.71
C ALA A 160 5.93 -8.00 3.97
N ARG A 161 6.82 -9.00 3.90
CA ARG A 161 7.69 -9.38 5.02
C ARG A 161 8.76 -8.32 5.27
N ILE A 162 9.31 -7.73 4.21
CA ILE A 162 10.24 -6.59 4.31
C ILE A 162 9.56 -5.43 5.03
N MET A 163 8.35 -5.05 4.59
CA MET A 163 7.54 -4.00 5.23
C MET A 163 7.32 -4.26 6.72
N ARG A 164 6.93 -5.49 7.10
CA ARG A 164 6.77 -5.89 8.51
C ARG A 164 8.05 -5.67 9.31
N ASN A 165 9.21 -6.09 8.78
CA ASN A 165 10.48 -5.98 9.50
C ASN A 165 10.93 -4.52 9.68
N VAL A 166 10.65 -3.66 8.70
CA VAL A 166 10.97 -2.23 8.80
C VAL A 166 10.06 -1.52 9.81
N LEU A 167 8.80 -1.95 9.93
CA LEU A 167 7.82 -1.34 10.84
C LEU A 167 7.95 -1.79 12.29
N GLU A 168 8.51 -2.97 12.55
CA GLU A 168 8.62 -3.57 13.88
C GLU A 168 9.22 -2.62 14.95
N PRO A 169 10.26 -1.81 14.67
CA PRO A 169 10.78 -0.84 15.63
C PRO A 169 9.85 0.35 15.93
N TYR A 170 8.91 0.67 15.02
CA TYR A 170 8.07 1.88 15.09
C TYR A 170 6.64 1.60 15.56
N VAL A 171 6.15 0.38 15.38
CA VAL A 171 4.76 0.00 15.70
C VAL A 171 4.78 -1.16 16.68
N ALA A 172 4.64 -0.83 17.97
CA ALA A 172 4.86 -1.79 19.05
C ALA A 172 3.71 -2.80 19.24
N GLY A 173 4.11 -4.04 19.56
CA GLY A 173 3.22 -5.08 20.10
C GLY A 173 2.05 -5.40 19.18
N LYS A 174 0.83 -5.36 19.72
CA LYS A 174 -0.38 -5.75 18.99
C LYS A 174 -0.75 -4.80 17.84
N ASN A 175 -0.21 -3.58 17.84
CA ASN A 175 -0.56 -2.55 16.84
C ASN A 175 0.02 -2.87 15.45
N LEU A 176 1.02 -3.75 15.36
CA LEU A 176 1.49 -4.29 14.08
C LEU A 176 1.07 -5.75 13.97
N GLN A 177 0.09 -6.04 13.11
CA GLN A 177 -0.28 -7.42 12.79
C GLN A 177 0.20 -7.79 11.38
N TYR A 178 0.83 -8.95 11.26
CA TYR A 178 1.27 -9.52 9.99
C TYR A 178 0.73 -10.94 9.87
N HIS A 179 0.02 -11.21 8.77
CA HIS A 179 -0.56 -12.52 8.50
C HIS A 179 -0.25 -12.98 7.08
N GLU A 180 0.51 -14.07 6.98
CA GLU A 180 0.66 -14.83 5.75
C GLU A 180 -0.48 -15.83 5.64
N VAL A 181 -1.23 -15.73 4.54
CA VAL A 181 -2.36 -16.62 4.26
C VAL A 181 -2.12 -17.28 2.92
N PHE A 182 -1.86 -18.58 2.95
CA PHE A 182 -1.86 -19.39 1.75
C PHE A 182 -3.31 -19.70 1.37
N PHE A 183 -3.64 -19.51 0.10
CA PHE A 183 -4.97 -19.80 -0.41
C PHE A 183 -4.91 -20.72 -1.63
N ASP A 184 -5.91 -21.60 -1.71
CA ASP A 184 -6.27 -22.36 -2.90
C ASP A 184 -7.80 -22.44 -2.87
N ILE A 185 -8.45 -21.83 -3.86
CA ILE A 185 -9.90 -21.86 -4.04
C ILE A 185 -10.27 -22.62 -5.32
N GLY A 186 -9.40 -23.52 -5.79
CA GLY A 186 -9.59 -24.30 -7.03
C GLY A 186 -10.71 -25.34 -6.95
N THR A 187 -11.12 -25.76 -5.75
CA THR A 187 -12.28 -26.63 -5.57
C THR A 187 -13.20 -26.07 -4.51
N LEU A 188 -14.47 -26.50 -4.51
CA LEU A 188 -15.44 -26.07 -3.51
C LEU A 188 -14.96 -26.36 -2.08
N GLU A 189 -14.42 -27.55 -1.84
CA GLU A 189 -13.91 -27.95 -0.52
C GLU A 189 -12.76 -27.04 -0.08
N LYS A 190 -11.82 -26.74 -0.98
CA LYS A 190 -10.69 -25.85 -0.69
C LYS A 190 -11.17 -24.41 -0.45
N ALA A 191 -12.15 -23.92 -1.21
CA ALA A 191 -12.78 -22.62 -1.01
C ALA A 191 -13.50 -22.50 0.34
N GLU A 192 -14.25 -23.53 0.77
CA GLU A 192 -14.89 -23.55 2.10
C GLU A 192 -13.87 -23.55 3.23
N ARG A 193 -12.75 -24.28 3.06
CA ARG A 193 -11.64 -24.31 4.01
C ARG A 193 -10.97 -22.94 4.11
N HIS A 194 -10.71 -22.29 2.98
CA HIS A 194 -10.22 -20.91 2.91
C HIS A 194 -11.18 -19.97 3.64
N ALA A 195 -12.48 -20.05 3.37
CA ALA A 195 -13.48 -19.20 4.02
C ALA A 195 -13.52 -19.35 5.55
N LYS A 196 -13.40 -20.58 6.07
CA LYS A 196 -13.27 -20.82 7.51
C LYS A 196 -12.01 -20.20 8.09
N SER A 197 -10.87 -20.33 7.38
CA SER A 197 -9.59 -19.71 7.76
C SER A 197 -9.69 -18.19 7.83
N MET A 198 -10.24 -17.55 6.78
CA MET A 198 -10.41 -16.10 6.74
C MET A 198 -11.37 -15.59 7.81
N LYS A 199 -12.43 -16.35 8.13
CA LYS A 199 -13.33 -16.02 9.25
C LYS A 199 -12.62 -16.09 10.60
N ALA A 200 -11.76 -17.08 10.81
CA ALA A 200 -10.95 -17.17 12.03
C ALA A 200 -9.98 -15.99 12.12
N LEU A 201 -9.33 -15.62 11.00
CA LEU A 201 -8.45 -14.47 10.92
C LEU A 201 -9.19 -13.16 11.21
N ALA A 202 -10.33 -12.90 10.56
CA ALA A 202 -11.14 -11.71 10.78
C ALA A 202 -11.53 -11.57 12.26
N ASN A 203 -11.94 -12.67 12.90
CA ASN A 203 -12.23 -12.67 14.34
C ASN A 203 -11.02 -12.38 15.22
N LYS A 204 -9.82 -12.78 14.81
CA LYS A 204 -8.58 -12.50 15.53
C LYS A 204 -8.19 -11.02 15.47
N VAL A 205 -8.46 -10.35 14.34
CA VAL A 205 -8.00 -8.97 14.09
C VAL A 205 -9.07 -7.91 14.35
N LYS A 206 -10.33 -8.28 14.59
CA LYS A 206 -11.46 -7.34 14.76
C LYS A 206 -11.33 -6.38 15.94
N ASP A 207 -10.61 -6.76 16.99
CA ASP A 207 -10.54 -5.99 18.24
C ASP A 207 -9.51 -4.85 18.17
N ILE A 208 -8.80 -4.71 17.04
CA ILE A 208 -7.80 -3.67 16.83
C ILE A 208 -8.30 -2.71 15.74
N PRO A 209 -8.45 -1.41 16.05
CA PRO A 209 -8.87 -0.42 15.07
C PRO A 209 -7.68 -0.03 14.19
N PHE A 210 -7.38 -0.84 13.17
CA PHE A 210 -6.32 -0.53 12.22
C PHE A 210 -6.62 0.74 11.44
N GLU A 211 -5.69 1.70 11.49
CA GLU A 211 -5.78 2.92 10.69
C GLU A 211 -5.23 2.70 9.27
N ARG A 212 -4.31 1.74 9.12
CA ARG A 212 -3.68 1.39 7.85
C ARG A 212 -3.76 -0.11 7.61
N VAL A 213 -4.12 -0.48 6.40
CA VAL A 213 -4.21 -1.88 5.96
C VAL A 213 -3.44 -2.01 4.66
N GLU A 214 -2.45 -2.88 4.65
CA GLU A 214 -1.61 -3.23 3.51
C GLU A 214 -1.92 -4.65 3.10
N ILE A 215 -2.39 -4.85 1.87
CA ILE A 215 -2.82 -6.16 1.38
C ILE A 215 -1.97 -6.52 0.18
N PHE A 216 -1.20 -7.60 0.29
CA PHE A 216 -0.40 -8.16 -0.79
C PHE A 216 -1.10 -9.39 -1.34
N VAL A 217 -1.21 -9.47 -2.67
CA VAL A 217 -1.79 -10.61 -3.37
C VAL A 217 -0.72 -11.16 -4.32
N HIS A 218 -0.18 -12.33 -3.99
CA HIS A 218 0.72 -13.09 -4.83
C HIS A 218 -0.08 -14.14 -5.60
N THR A 219 -0.27 -13.91 -6.91
CA THR A 219 -0.86 -14.90 -7.81
C THR A 219 -0.34 -14.70 -9.23
N HIS A 220 -0.74 -15.57 -10.14
CA HIS A 220 -0.51 -15.42 -11.57
C HIS A 220 -1.80 -14.99 -12.27
N SER A 221 -1.65 -14.53 -13.52
CA SER A 221 -2.78 -14.23 -14.39
C SER A 221 -2.70 -15.05 -15.67
N GLU A 222 -3.86 -15.37 -16.23
CA GLU A 222 -3.97 -15.97 -17.55
C GLU A 222 -3.51 -14.98 -18.62
N THR A 223 -2.77 -15.48 -19.61
CA THR A 223 -2.15 -14.63 -20.63
C THR A 223 -3.13 -14.01 -21.63
N ILE A 224 -4.34 -14.57 -21.74
CA ILE A 224 -5.32 -14.16 -22.76
C ILE A 224 -6.36 -13.20 -22.16
N ARG A 225 -6.93 -13.53 -20.99
CA ARG A 225 -8.05 -12.78 -20.40
C ARG A 225 -7.65 -11.89 -19.23
N GLY A 226 -6.41 -11.99 -18.73
CA GLY A 226 -5.99 -11.29 -17.52
C GLY A 226 -6.62 -11.80 -16.22
N ASP A 227 -7.47 -12.83 -16.30
CA ASP A 227 -8.09 -13.54 -15.18
C ASP A 227 -7.03 -14.04 -14.19
N LEU A 228 -7.38 -14.05 -12.90
CA LEU A 228 -6.46 -14.37 -11.80
C LEU A 228 -6.54 -15.85 -11.42
N TRP A 229 -5.40 -16.48 -11.18
CA TRP A 229 -5.37 -17.85 -10.69
C TRP A 229 -5.82 -17.89 -9.23
N GLY A 230 -6.87 -18.66 -8.95
CA GLY A 230 -7.40 -18.82 -7.60
C GLY A 230 -6.92 -20.11 -6.91
N GLY A 231 -6.41 -21.08 -7.66
CA GLY A 231 -6.11 -22.40 -7.12
C GLY A 231 -5.85 -23.43 -8.19
N PHE A 232 -5.89 -24.71 -7.79
CA PHE A 232 -5.61 -25.84 -8.66
C PHE A 232 -6.68 -26.93 -8.54
N GLU A 233 -7.01 -27.59 -9.66
CA GLU A 233 -7.84 -28.78 -9.65
C GLU A 233 -7.13 -29.95 -8.96
N ASP A 234 -7.89 -30.86 -8.33
CA ASP A 234 -7.29 -32.05 -7.73
C ASP A 234 -6.76 -33.02 -8.81
N ALA A 235 -5.53 -33.49 -8.64
CA ALA A 235 -4.81 -34.39 -9.55
C ALA A 235 -5.57 -35.68 -9.95
N ALA A 236 -6.59 -36.08 -9.17
CA ALA A 236 -7.41 -37.27 -9.39
C ALA A 236 -8.57 -37.05 -10.39
N LEU A 237 -9.03 -35.81 -10.58
CA LEU A 237 -10.18 -35.48 -11.43
C LEU A 237 -9.78 -35.21 -12.89
N VAL A 238 -8.49 -34.94 -13.15
CA VAL A 238 -7.96 -34.76 -14.51
C VAL A 238 -7.92 -36.12 -15.21
N GLY A 239 -8.98 -36.44 -15.96
CA GLY A 239 -9.21 -37.74 -16.58
C GLY A 239 -7.97 -38.33 -17.27
N LYS A 240 -7.83 -39.67 -17.16
CA LYS A 240 -6.71 -40.55 -17.59
C LYS A 240 -6.14 -40.36 -19.00
N LYS A 241 -6.62 -39.41 -19.81
CA LYS A 241 -6.24 -39.20 -21.22
C LYS A 241 -5.30 -38.01 -21.48
N ARG A 242 -4.98 -37.17 -20.50
CA ARG A 242 -3.91 -36.17 -20.65
C ARG A 242 -2.59 -36.77 -20.20
N LYS A 243 -1.57 -36.76 -21.05
CA LYS A 243 -0.17 -37.00 -20.65
C LYS A 243 0.15 -35.98 -19.57
N LYS A 244 0.12 -36.40 -18.30
CA LYS A 244 0.51 -35.56 -17.16
C LYS A 244 1.93 -35.07 -17.42
N MET A 245 2.14 -33.75 -17.48
CA MET A 245 3.44 -33.24 -17.06
C MET A 245 3.53 -33.56 -15.56
N PRO A 246 4.53 -34.30 -15.08
CA PRO A 246 4.42 -35.01 -13.81
C PRO A 246 4.20 -34.17 -12.55
N ASN A 247 4.30 -32.83 -12.60
CA ASN A 247 4.54 -32.04 -11.39
C ASN A 247 3.72 -30.75 -11.22
N PHE A 248 2.71 -30.45 -12.06
CA PHE A 248 1.83 -29.28 -11.81
C PHE A 248 0.37 -29.61 -12.13
N ASP A 249 -0.50 -29.40 -11.14
CA ASP A 249 -1.95 -29.42 -11.32
C ASP A 249 -2.37 -28.26 -12.26
N ASP A 250 -3.47 -28.44 -13.01
CA ASP A 250 -3.97 -27.42 -13.93
C ASP A 250 -4.53 -26.24 -13.11
N PRO A 251 -4.03 -24.99 -13.30
CA PRO A 251 -4.52 -23.85 -12.54
C PRO A 251 -5.93 -23.43 -12.97
N ILE A 252 -6.71 -22.94 -12.02
CA ILE A 252 -8.05 -22.40 -12.25
C ILE A 252 -8.02 -20.89 -12.21
N ALA A 253 -8.40 -20.27 -13.32
CA ALA A 253 -8.49 -18.83 -13.46
C ALA A 253 -9.93 -18.34 -13.20
N TYR A 254 -10.02 -17.22 -12.49
CA TYR A 254 -11.26 -16.54 -12.12
C TYR A 254 -11.25 -15.12 -12.70
N THR A 255 -12.43 -14.60 -13.02
CA THR A 255 -12.58 -13.16 -13.26
C THR A 255 -12.10 -12.40 -12.02
N VAL A 256 -11.66 -11.15 -12.17
CA VAL A 256 -11.18 -10.37 -11.02
C VAL A 256 -12.27 -10.27 -9.94
N ASP A 257 -13.52 -10.01 -10.29
CA ASP A 257 -14.62 -9.96 -9.30
C ASP A 257 -14.81 -11.30 -8.58
N ASP A 258 -14.86 -12.41 -9.31
CA ASP A 258 -15.06 -13.75 -8.72
C ASP A 258 -13.84 -14.14 -7.84
N PHE A 259 -12.62 -13.78 -8.26
CA PHE A 259 -11.40 -13.97 -7.47
C PHE A 259 -11.46 -13.20 -6.15
N PHE A 260 -11.79 -11.90 -6.19
CA PHE A 260 -11.87 -11.09 -4.97
C PHE A 260 -12.99 -11.58 -4.04
N GLN A 261 -14.13 -12.01 -4.57
CA GLN A 261 -15.21 -12.60 -3.77
C GLN A 261 -14.79 -13.93 -3.11
N GLY A 262 -14.03 -14.76 -3.82
CA GLY A 262 -13.55 -16.04 -3.28
C GLY A 262 -12.42 -15.87 -2.26
N VAL A 263 -11.48 -14.95 -2.51
CA VAL A 263 -10.29 -14.75 -1.68
C VAL A 263 -10.59 -13.88 -0.46
N PHE A 264 -11.38 -12.81 -0.61
CA PHE A 264 -11.81 -11.93 0.48
C PHE A 264 -13.20 -12.32 0.96
N VAL A 265 -13.23 -13.30 1.86
CA VAL A 265 -14.45 -13.89 2.41
C VAL A 265 -14.36 -14.01 3.93
N GLY A 266 -15.48 -14.31 4.60
CA GLY A 266 -15.49 -14.60 6.03
C GLY A 266 -15.40 -13.36 6.92
N GLY A 267 -15.67 -12.18 6.38
CA GLY A 267 -15.66 -10.89 7.07
C GLY A 267 -14.36 -10.11 6.90
N ILE A 268 -13.33 -10.69 6.27
CA ILE A 268 -12.07 -9.99 6.00
C ILE A 268 -12.22 -8.91 4.93
N GLU A 269 -13.23 -9.03 4.05
CA GLU A 269 -13.53 -8.09 2.97
C GLU A 269 -13.77 -6.66 3.49
N GLY A 270 -14.20 -6.52 4.75
CA GLY A 270 -14.34 -5.22 5.40
C GLY A 270 -13.04 -4.42 5.47
N TYR A 271 -11.89 -5.09 5.54
CA TYR A 271 -10.57 -4.46 5.58
C TYR A 271 -10.08 -3.99 4.21
N LEU A 272 -10.66 -4.46 3.10
CA LEU A 272 -10.32 -3.99 1.76
C LEU A 272 -10.73 -2.51 1.59
N LYS A 273 -11.78 -2.07 2.29
CA LYS A 273 -12.25 -0.69 2.28
C LYS A 273 -11.21 0.22 2.94
N GLY A 274 -10.53 1.02 2.13
CA GLY A 274 -9.50 1.95 2.61
C GLY A 274 -8.08 1.40 2.58
N ALA A 275 -7.90 0.13 2.24
CA ALA A 275 -6.59 -0.52 2.14
C ALA A 275 -5.75 -0.02 0.97
N ASN A 276 -4.45 -0.24 1.11
CA ASN A 276 -3.48 -0.21 0.01
C ASN A 276 -3.30 -1.65 -0.48
N LEU A 277 -3.62 -1.89 -1.74
CA LEU A 277 -3.61 -3.21 -2.35
C LEU A 277 -2.41 -3.34 -3.29
N TRP A 278 -1.62 -4.38 -3.11
CA TRP A 278 -0.42 -4.69 -3.87
C TRP A 278 -0.67 -5.94 -4.70
N MET A 279 -0.97 -5.75 -5.99
CA MET A 279 -1.22 -6.84 -6.94
C MET A 279 0.11 -7.34 -7.50
N LEU A 280 0.73 -8.30 -6.80
CA LEU A 280 1.97 -8.94 -7.20
C LEU A 280 1.69 -10.06 -8.21
N VAL A 281 1.14 -9.65 -9.36
CA VAL A 281 0.61 -10.50 -10.42
C VAL A 281 1.28 -10.15 -11.75
N CYS A 282 1.35 -11.12 -12.66
CA CYS A 282 1.72 -10.89 -14.07
C CYS A 282 0.82 -9.81 -14.70
N GLY A 283 1.42 -8.95 -15.54
CA GLY A 283 0.82 -7.69 -16.00
C GLY A 283 -0.31 -7.80 -17.01
N GLN A 284 -0.82 -8.99 -17.30
CA GLN A 284 -1.99 -9.15 -18.16
C GLN A 284 -3.26 -8.64 -17.48
N THR A 285 -3.35 -8.74 -16.14
CA THR A 285 -4.47 -8.21 -15.36
C THR A 285 -4.65 -6.70 -15.50
N VAL A 286 -3.56 -5.94 -15.71
CA VAL A 286 -3.65 -4.48 -15.88
C VAL A 286 -3.83 -4.03 -17.33
N ARG A 287 -3.73 -4.96 -18.29
CA ARG A 287 -3.94 -4.68 -19.71
C ARG A 287 -5.41 -4.85 -20.10
N GLU A 288 -6.12 -5.72 -19.39
CA GLU A 288 -7.55 -5.95 -19.59
C GLU A 288 -8.39 -4.97 -18.78
N LEU A 289 -9.14 -4.12 -19.48
CA LEU A 289 -9.85 -2.97 -18.91
C LEU A 289 -10.90 -3.38 -17.86
N ASP A 290 -11.63 -4.47 -18.12
CA ASP A 290 -12.70 -4.94 -17.24
C ASP A 290 -12.14 -5.52 -15.94
N ALA A 291 -11.09 -6.34 -16.04
CA ALA A 291 -10.32 -6.87 -14.91
C ALA A 291 -9.75 -5.73 -14.04
N PHE A 292 -9.23 -4.70 -14.70
CA PHE A 292 -8.65 -3.53 -14.05
C PHE A 292 -9.69 -2.67 -13.33
N ALA A 293 -10.87 -2.45 -13.91
CA ALA A 293 -11.95 -1.64 -13.33
C ALA A 293 -12.58 -2.28 -12.07
N ALA A 294 -12.44 -3.60 -11.90
CA ALA A 294 -12.94 -4.34 -10.74
C ALA A 294 -12.11 -4.13 -9.45
N LEU A 295 -10.91 -3.54 -9.53
CA LEU A 295 -10.03 -3.33 -8.39
C LEU A 295 -10.54 -2.20 -7.48
N LYS A 296 -11.09 -2.53 -6.30
CA LYS A 296 -11.66 -1.56 -5.35
C LYS A 296 -10.86 -1.47 -4.06
N ALA A 297 -9.83 -0.61 -4.02
CA ALA A 297 -9.09 -0.25 -2.80
C ALA A 297 -8.70 1.24 -2.82
N ARG A 298 -8.28 1.82 -1.69
CA ARG A 298 -7.90 3.24 -1.63
C ARG A 298 -6.77 3.54 -2.60
N HIS A 299 -5.72 2.71 -2.53
CA HIS A 299 -4.65 2.69 -3.51
C HIS A 299 -4.45 1.26 -4.00
N VAL A 300 -4.18 1.08 -5.29
CA VAL A 300 -3.78 -0.20 -5.86
C VAL A 300 -2.47 -0.02 -6.60
N PHE A 301 -1.47 -0.82 -6.25
CA PHE A 301 -0.22 -0.94 -6.99
C PHE A 301 -0.27 -2.22 -7.82
N ALA A 302 -0.13 -2.07 -9.14
CA ALA A 302 -0.09 -3.19 -10.07
C ALA A 302 1.02 -2.95 -11.11
N PHE A 303 1.41 -4.00 -11.84
CA PHE A 303 2.66 -3.97 -12.61
C PHE A 303 2.44 -4.46 -14.05
N GLY A 304 2.97 -3.73 -15.04
CA GLY A 304 2.65 -3.98 -16.46
C GLY A 304 3.44 -5.10 -17.17
N ALA A 305 4.37 -5.76 -16.48
CA ALA A 305 5.24 -6.78 -17.08
C ALA A 305 4.53 -8.13 -17.20
N GLU A 306 4.52 -8.72 -18.40
CA GLU A 306 3.89 -10.03 -18.65
C GLU A 306 4.48 -11.16 -17.79
N ARG A 307 5.79 -11.11 -17.52
CA ARG A 307 6.50 -12.03 -16.63
C ARG A 307 6.99 -11.28 -15.41
N PHE A 308 6.06 -10.79 -14.62
CA PHE A 308 6.37 -10.01 -13.44
C PHE A 308 7.07 -10.87 -12.38
N HIS A 309 8.12 -10.33 -11.76
CA HIS A 309 8.83 -10.99 -10.66
C HIS A 309 8.66 -10.15 -9.39
N ALA A 310 7.87 -10.66 -8.44
CA ALA A 310 7.48 -9.93 -7.24
C ALA A 310 8.66 -9.44 -6.39
N SER A 311 9.79 -10.15 -6.42
CA SER A 311 11.02 -9.78 -5.69
C SER A 311 11.59 -8.42 -6.13
N LEU A 312 11.31 -7.98 -7.37
CA LEU A 312 11.75 -6.66 -7.86
C LEU A 312 11.04 -5.50 -7.13
N VAL A 313 9.93 -5.77 -6.43
CA VAL A 313 9.19 -4.76 -5.64
C VAL A 313 9.84 -4.52 -4.28
N ALA A 314 10.80 -5.35 -3.85
CA ALA A 314 11.40 -5.25 -2.52
C ALA A 314 11.94 -3.85 -2.17
N ALA A 315 12.76 -3.27 -3.05
CA ALA A 315 13.31 -1.92 -2.86
C ALA A 315 12.22 -0.85 -2.84
N PHE A 316 11.21 -1.00 -3.70
CA PHE A 316 10.06 -0.10 -3.77
C PHE A 316 9.24 -0.14 -2.48
N ALA A 317 8.94 -1.34 -1.98
CA ALA A 317 8.18 -1.54 -0.75
C ALA A 317 8.94 -1.08 0.49
N LEU A 318 10.27 -1.26 0.53
CA LEU A 318 11.12 -0.70 1.58
C LEU A 318 10.99 0.83 1.63
N ALA A 319 11.23 1.50 0.49
CA ALA A 319 11.13 2.95 0.40
C ALA A 319 9.70 3.45 0.69
N TYR A 320 8.69 2.71 0.24
CA TYR A 320 7.29 3.01 0.55
C TYR A 320 7.04 2.94 2.05
N THR A 321 7.52 1.89 2.71
CA THR A 321 7.34 1.69 4.15
C THR A 321 7.96 2.85 4.93
N GLU A 322 9.18 3.23 4.60
CA GLU A 322 9.84 4.36 5.24
C GLU A 322 9.12 5.68 4.98
N ARG A 323 8.84 6.03 3.72
CA ARG A 323 8.29 7.35 3.38
C ARG A 323 6.81 7.49 3.74
N VAL A 324 6.01 6.48 3.47
CA VAL A 324 4.55 6.57 3.60
C VAL A 324 4.09 6.08 4.97
N LEU A 325 4.60 4.95 5.43
CA LEU A 325 4.12 4.31 6.66
C LEU A 325 4.82 4.84 7.90
N VAL A 326 6.13 5.07 7.86
CA VAL A 326 6.89 5.67 8.97
C VAL A 326 6.80 7.19 8.90
N GLU A 327 7.26 7.81 7.80
CA GLU A 327 7.34 9.28 7.69
C GLU A 327 6.00 9.99 7.50
N GLY A 328 4.95 9.24 7.17
CA GLY A 328 3.58 9.76 7.04
C GLY A 328 3.32 10.57 5.77
N PHE A 329 4.15 10.45 4.74
CA PHE A 329 3.91 11.13 3.49
C PHE A 329 2.74 10.55 2.71
N GLU A 330 2.13 11.39 1.87
CA GLU A 330 1.14 10.94 0.89
C GLU A 330 1.82 10.12 -0.21
N VAL A 331 1.22 8.97 -0.54
CA VAL A 331 1.74 8.04 -1.55
C VAL A 331 2.12 8.75 -2.84
N ARG A 332 1.19 9.55 -3.38
CA ARG A 332 1.36 10.25 -4.65
C ARG A 332 2.56 11.20 -4.66
N ASP A 333 2.78 11.91 -3.56
CA ASP A 333 3.88 12.88 -3.44
C ASP A 333 5.24 12.16 -3.36
N THR A 334 5.26 10.89 -2.95
CA THR A 334 6.49 10.09 -2.81
C THR A 334 6.84 9.26 -4.03
N MET A 335 5.89 8.99 -4.94
CA MET A 335 6.10 8.07 -6.07
C MET A 335 7.39 8.31 -6.88
N PRO A 336 7.77 9.56 -7.24
CA PRO A 336 9.03 9.79 -7.93
C PRO A 336 10.25 9.29 -7.15
N ASN A 337 10.26 9.49 -5.82
CA ASN A 337 11.35 9.04 -4.95
C ASN A 337 11.36 7.51 -4.81
N LEU A 338 10.18 6.89 -4.68
CA LEU A 338 10.05 5.42 -4.59
C LEU A 338 10.58 4.72 -5.84
N LEU A 339 10.31 5.30 -7.01
CA LEU A 339 10.78 4.78 -8.29
C LEU A 339 12.28 5.04 -8.51
N ALA A 340 12.79 6.19 -8.08
CA ALA A 340 14.21 6.53 -8.19
C ALA A 340 15.12 5.53 -7.48
N VAL A 341 14.68 4.98 -6.34
CA VAL A 341 15.42 3.96 -5.58
C VAL A 341 15.12 2.52 -6.03
N SER A 342 14.26 2.36 -7.05
CA SER A 342 13.82 1.06 -7.56
C SER A 342 14.14 0.87 -9.05
N PRO A 343 15.40 1.07 -9.50
CA PRO A 343 15.73 1.07 -10.92
C PRO A 343 15.45 -0.28 -11.59
N GLN A 344 15.68 -1.40 -10.90
CA GLN A 344 15.41 -2.74 -11.46
C GLN A 344 13.92 -2.96 -11.71
N LEU A 345 13.06 -2.49 -10.81
CA LEU A 345 11.62 -2.50 -11.03
C LEU A 345 11.24 -1.64 -12.23
N GLY A 346 11.76 -0.41 -12.28
CA GLY A 346 11.48 0.53 -13.37
C GLY A 346 11.91 -0.01 -14.75
N MET A 347 13.05 -0.70 -14.81
CA MET A 347 13.54 -1.34 -16.04
C MET A 347 12.72 -2.58 -16.44
N HIS A 348 12.05 -3.24 -15.50
CA HIS A 348 11.32 -4.48 -15.75
C HIS A 348 9.83 -4.27 -16.03
N ALA A 349 9.20 -3.34 -15.31
CA ALA A 349 7.77 -3.14 -15.32
C ALA A 349 7.39 -1.66 -15.20
N SER A 350 6.31 -1.26 -15.86
CA SER A 350 5.59 -0.06 -15.46
C SER A 350 4.89 -0.32 -14.12
N VAL A 351 4.81 0.72 -13.29
CA VAL A 351 4.03 0.70 -12.04
C VAL A 351 2.73 1.44 -12.29
N VAL A 352 1.60 0.76 -12.19
CA VAL A 352 0.27 1.32 -12.31
C VAL A 352 -0.27 1.56 -10.91
N MET A 353 -0.55 2.83 -10.60
CA MET A 353 -1.19 3.23 -9.34
C MET A 353 -2.63 3.63 -9.61
N ILE A 354 -3.58 2.91 -9.01
CA ILE A 354 -4.99 3.29 -8.98
C ILE A 354 -5.26 3.99 -7.66
N GLN A 355 -5.95 5.11 -7.69
CA GLN A 355 -6.36 5.85 -6.51
C GLN A 355 -7.86 6.09 -6.54
N LEU A 356 -8.57 5.57 -5.54
CA LEU A 356 -9.98 5.87 -5.33
C LEU A 356 -10.12 7.04 -4.35
N THR A 357 -10.78 8.10 -4.81
CA THR A 357 -11.05 9.29 -4.00
C THR A 357 -12.55 9.52 -3.88
N SER A 358 -13.04 9.62 -2.65
CA SER A 358 -14.45 9.94 -2.35
C SER A 358 -14.73 11.44 -2.28
N ALA A 359 -13.69 12.27 -2.31
CA ALA A 359 -13.82 13.73 -2.25
C ALA A 359 -12.86 14.39 -3.23
N PHE A 360 -13.38 15.30 -4.04
CA PHE A 360 -12.64 16.15 -4.97
C PHE A 360 -11.77 17.16 -4.20
N ARG A 361 -10.66 16.71 -3.59
CA ARG A 361 -9.69 17.64 -2.98
C ARG A 361 -8.92 18.33 -4.12
N ARG A 362 -9.38 19.52 -4.51
CA ARG A 362 -8.64 20.43 -5.39
C ARG A 362 -7.33 20.82 -4.70
N ARG A 363 -6.23 20.12 -5.00
CA ARG A 363 -4.89 20.70 -4.89
C ARG A 363 -4.43 21.09 -6.30
N PRO A 364 -3.74 22.23 -6.48
CA PRO A 364 -3.13 22.56 -7.76
C PRO A 364 -2.00 21.57 -8.04
N ILE A 365 -2.04 20.88 -9.18
CA ILE A 365 -1.04 19.87 -9.58
C ILE A 365 -0.08 20.54 -10.58
N ALA A 366 1.22 20.45 -10.31
CA ALA A 366 2.32 20.95 -11.14
C ALA A 366 3.00 19.83 -11.97
N ILE A 367 2.30 18.74 -12.27
CA ILE A 367 2.80 17.62 -13.07
C ILE A 367 1.82 17.40 -14.24
N VAL A 368 2.35 17.33 -15.46
CA VAL A 368 1.56 17.02 -16.66
C VAL A 368 1.13 15.55 -16.59
N GLU A 369 -0.04 15.30 -16.03
CA GLU A 369 -0.64 13.98 -15.95
C GLU A 369 -1.65 13.79 -17.10
N TYR A 370 -1.52 12.69 -17.85
CA TYR A 370 -2.54 12.26 -18.80
C TYR A 370 -3.73 11.69 -18.02
N HIS A 371 -4.59 12.56 -17.51
CA HIS A 371 -5.83 12.15 -16.88
C HIS A 371 -6.85 11.71 -17.93
N LYS A 372 -7.27 10.45 -17.90
CA LYS A 372 -8.55 10.04 -18.47
C LYS A 372 -9.56 9.89 -17.33
N PRO A 373 -10.27 10.97 -16.94
CA PRO A 373 -11.24 10.89 -15.85
C PRO A 373 -12.39 9.98 -16.28
N VAL A 374 -12.56 8.85 -15.60
CA VAL A 374 -13.74 8.00 -15.75
C VAL A 374 -14.78 8.52 -14.75
N ARG A 375 -15.86 9.14 -15.25
CA ARG A 375 -16.98 9.60 -14.42
C ARG A 375 -17.99 8.47 -14.25
N LEU A 376 -18.15 7.99 -13.02
CA LEU A 376 -19.27 7.13 -12.61
C LEU A 376 -20.38 8.02 -12.04
N ASP A 377 -21.66 7.82 -12.38
CA ASP A 377 -22.77 8.68 -11.95
C ASP A 377 -23.15 8.57 -10.45
N GLU A 378 -23.63 9.72 -9.92
CA GLU A 378 -24.13 10.16 -8.60
C GLU A 378 -23.63 9.48 -7.28
N GLY A 379 -22.96 10.27 -6.41
CA GLY A 379 -22.23 9.79 -5.20
C GLY A 379 -20.73 9.55 -5.41
N LYS A 380 -20.23 10.08 -6.53
CA LYS A 380 -19.11 9.64 -7.38
C LYS A 380 -17.76 9.44 -6.66
N VAL A 381 -17.39 8.19 -6.45
CA VAL A 381 -15.97 7.81 -6.26
C VAL A 381 -15.23 8.12 -7.55
N SER A 382 -14.24 9.02 -7.50
CA SER A 382 -13.36 9.30 -8.64
C SER A 382 -12.18 8.36 -8.59
N MET A 383 -11.96 7.62 -9.68
CA MET A 383 -10.79 6.78 -9.87
C MET A 383 -9.75 7.52 -10.71
N THR A 384 -8.56 7.72 -10.14
CA THR A 384 -7.39 8.20 -10.88
C THR A 384 -6.47 7.03 -11.13
N VAL A 385 -6.01 6.90 -12.37
CA VAL A 385 -5.04 5.87 -12.77
C VAL A 385 -3.81 6.58 -13.26
N THR A 386 -2.68 6.33 -12.61
CA THR A 386 -1.39 6.88 -12.99
C THR A 386 -0.43 5.75 -13.32
N THR A 387 0.05 5.72 -14.56
CA THR A 387 1.06 4.75 -15.00
C THR A 387 2.42 5.43 -14.96
N TYR A 388 3.30 4.91 -14.11
CA TYR A 388 4.68 5.33 -14.01
C TYR A 388 5.55 4.42 -14.87
N THR A 389 6.24 5.01 -15.84
CA THR A 389 7.20 4.33 -16.70
C THR A 389 8.58 4.92 -16.47
N PHE A 390 9.55 4.07 -16.21
CA PHE A 390 10.94 4.48 -16.11
C PHE A 390 11.53 4.78 -17.50
N PHE A 391 12.36 5.81 -17.57
CA PHE A 391 13.09 6.19 -18.76
C PHE A 391 14.55 6.47 -18.39
N ASP A 392 15.49 5.82 -19.06
CA ASP A 392 16.92 6.13 -19.01
C ASP A 392 17.49 6.10 -20.44
N GLU A 393 18.49 6.94 -20.70
CA GLU A 393 19.06 7.07 -22.05
C GLU A 393 19.90 5.83 -22.45
N ASN A 394 20.46 5.14 -21.46
CA ASN A 394 21.35 3.99 -21.65
C ASN A 394 20.65 2.66 -21.32
N CYS A 395 19.68 2.71 -20.41
CA CYS A 395 18.84 1.61 -19.99
C CYS A 395 17.46 1.86 -20.58
N ARG A 396 17.11 1.04 -21.59
CA ARG A 396 15.92 1.18 -22.43
C ARG A 396 14.75 1.78 -21.67
N PRO A 397 14.18 2.88 -22.17
CA PRO A 397 12.93 3.32 -21.63
C PRO A 397 11.86 2.28 -21.97
N TRP A 398 10.73 2.43 -21.30
CA TRP A 398 9.43 1.88 -21.68
C TRP A 398 9.06 0.53 -21.05
N GLY A 399 7.92 0.56 -20.38
CA GLY A 399 6.99 -0.58 -20.30
C GLY A 399 6.40 -1.01 -21.65
N ASN A 400 7.06 -0.69 -22.77
CA ASN A 400 6.85 -1.25 -24.10
C ASN A 400 8.16 -1.93 -24.52
N VAL A 401 8.09 -3.23 -24.77
CA VAL A 401 9.23 -4.07 -25.11
C VAL A 401 9.75 -3.70 -26.52
N LEU A 402 10.64 -2.72 -26.62
CA LEU A 402 11.49 -2.66 -27.82
C LEU A 402 12.43 -3.87 -27.77
N PRO A 403 12.58 -4.65 -28.84
CA PRO A 403 13.46 -5.82 -28.83
C PRO A 403 14.93 -5.40 -28.66
N TYR A 404 15.74 -6.21 -27.95
CA TYR A 404 17.17 -5.92 -27.71
C TYR A 404 17.93 -5.58 -29.00
N GLN A 405 17.40 -6.12 -30.09
CA GLN A 405 17.86 -6.03 -31.44
C GLN A 405 16.79 -5.34 -32.31
N CYS A 406 17.18 -4.38 -33.15
CA CYS A 406 16.25 -3.77 -34.11
C CYS A 406 15.63 -4.87 -35.01
N LEU A 407 14.29 -4.89 -35.14
CA LEU A 407 13.60 -5.92 -35.92
C LEU A 407 14.01 -5.92 -37.39
N SER A 408 14.36 -4.75 -37.93
CA SER A 408 14.78 -4.57 -39.32
C SER A 408 16.26 -4.90 -39.52
N CYS A 409 17.18 -4.12 -38.93
CA CYS A 409 18.62 -4.26 -39.22
C CYS A 409 19.36 -5.28 -38.36
N LYS A 410 18.71 -5.86 -37.35
CA LYS A 410 19.31 -6.80 -36.40
C LYS A 410 20.52 -6.26 -35.60
N CYS A 411 20.76 -4.94 -35.62
CA CYS A 411 21.78 -4.34 -34.78
C CYS A 411 21.34 -4.31 -33.31
N VAL A 412 22.32 -4.60 -32.45
CA VAL A 412 22.26 -4.37 -31.01
C VAL A 412 22.81 -2.96 -30.78
N ARG A 413 22.03 -2.04 -30.19
CA ARG A 413 22.35 -0.62 -29.82
C ARG A 413 22.01 0.49 -30.84
N PRO A 414 22.12 1.75 -30.37
CA PRO A 414 21.11 2.46 -29.60
C PRO A 414 20.08 3.04 -30.58
N TRP A 415 18.81 2.99 -30.21
CA TRP A 415 17.76 3.67 -30.95
C TRP A 415 18.10 5.16 -30.95
N LYS A 416 18.42 5.73 -32.13
CA LYS A 416 18.53 7.18 -32.27
C LYS A 416 17.16 7.77 -31.93
N ARG A 417 17.16 8.84 -31.13
CA ARG A 417 15.95 9.61 -30.78
C ARG A 417 15.20 10.04 -32.03
#